data_AF-A0A9P6WW63-F1
#
_entry.id   AF-A0A9P6WW63-F1
#
_cell.length_a   1.000
_cell.length_b   1.000
_cell.length_c   1.000
_cell.angle_alpha   90.00
_cell.angle_beta   90.00
_cell.angle_gamma   90.00
#
_symmetry.space_group_name_H-M   'P 1'
#
loop_
_entity.id
_entity.type
_entity.pdbx_description
1 polymer ?
#
loop_
_entity_poly.entity_id
_entity_poly.type
_entity_poly.pdbx_seq_one_letter_code
_entity_poly.pdbx_strand_id
1 'polypeptide(L)'
;MFEHSLGFGEAKIAQCTPDKYNLCHDLLRLALFCKETIDKNQLNASLAFQINGFSVVFFLMRLDHDGIYFLYEICKLSFPRSLEELSGFVSLKNLNTLMRNSEMFWRMCRPVSAQDVDTLSDKCRPTHPSLYTLIDGTKNRHRACAMRFGD
;
A
#
# COMPACT_ATOMS: atom_id res chain seq x y z
N MET A 1 1.54 -1.72 -21.80
CA MET A 1 0.81 -0.64 -21.09
C MET A 1 -0.28 -1.34 -20.28
N PHE A 2 -0.43 -1.05 -18.99
CA PHE A 2 -1.44 -1.73 -18.16
C PHE A 2 -2.80 -1.06 -18.36
N GLU A 3 -3.85 -1.84 -18.58
CA GLU A 3 -5.22 -1.33 -18.78
C GLU A 3 -5.88 -0.87 -17.48
N HIS A 4 -5.37 -1.31 -16.33
CA HIS A 4 -5.90 -1.02 -15.00
C HIS A 4 -4.79 -0.64 -14.02
N SER A 5 -5.15 0.08 -12.95
CA SER A 5 -4.20 0.45 -11.90
C SER A 5 -3.76 -0.79 -11.10
N LEU A 6 -2.45 -1.05 -11.08
CA LEU A 6 -1.85 -2.14 -10.32
C LEU A 6 -1.43 -1.73 -8.91
N GLY A 7 -1.49 -0.44 -8.60
CA GLY A 7 -1.07 0.07 -7.31
C GLY A 7 -1.31 1.56 -7.13
N PHE A 8 -1.17 2.01 -5.90
CA PHE A 8 -1.50 3.38 -5.49
C PHE A 8 -0.40 3.93 -4.59
N GLY A 9 -0.29 5.26 -4.52
CA GLY A 9 0.67 5.87 -3.62
C GLY A 9 0.22 7.23 -3.13
N GLU A 10 0.70 7.58 -1.94
CA GLU A 10 0.46 8.87 -1.30
C GLU A 10 1.81 9.46 -0.87
N ALA A 11 2.02 10.76 -1.09
CA ALA A 11 3.24 11.45 -0.71
C ALA A 11 2.95 12.73 0.06
N LYS A 12 3.60 12.91 1.21
CA LYS A 12 3.42 14.06 2.09
C LYS A 12 4.76 14.63 2.53
N ILE A 13 4.78 15.94 2.78
CA ILE A 13 5.95 16.64 3.34
C ILE A 13 6.02 16.29 4.84
N ALA A 14 7.24 16.06 5.34
CA ALA A 14 7.45 15.84 6.77
C ALA A 14 7.04 17.09 7.57
N GLN A 15 6.18 16.90 8.55
CA GLN A 15 5.74 17.95 9.47
C GLN A 15 6.60 17.93 10.75
N CYS A 16 6.76 19.10 11.40
CA CYS A 16 7.50 19.21 12.67
C CYS A 16 6.90 18.33 13.77
N THR A 17 5.58 18.12 13.76
CA THR A 17 4.88 17.17 14.63
C THR A 17 4.31 16.03 13.77
N PRO A 18 4.68 14.76 14.01
CA PRO A 18 4.17 13.63 13.24
C PRO A 18 2.66 13.48 13.42
N ASP A 19 1.90 13.74 12.37
CA ASP A 19 0.46 13.47 12.35
C ASP A 19 0.20 11.99 12.04
N LYS A 20 0.37 11.15 13.06
CA LYS A 20 0.16 9.70 12.98
C LYS A 20 -1.27 9.37 12.51
N TYR A 21 -2.26 10.18 12.90
CA TYR A 21 -3.65 9.99 12.47
C TYR A 21 -3.76 10.09 10.96
N ASN A 22 -3.22 11.16 10.37
CA ASN A 22 -3.27 11.35 8.92
C ASN A 22 -2.51 10.24 8.18
N LEU A 23 -1.34 9.82 8.68
CA LEU A 23 -0.59 8.74 8.06
C LEU A 23 -1.36 7.41 8.08
N CYS A 24 -2.00 7.06 9.20
CA CYS A 24 -2.83 5.87 9.31
C CYS A 24 -4.09 5.96 8.44
N HIS A 25 -4.69 7.14 8.35
CA HIS A 25 -5.85 7.39 7.50
C HIS A 25 -5.52 7.22 6.02
N ASP A 26 -4.37 7.73 5.56
CA ASP A 26 -3.90 7.51 4.19
C ASP A 26 -3.59 6.04 3.93
N LEU A 27 -2.96 5.34 4.89
CA LEU A 27 -2.66 3.92 4.75
C LEU A 27 -3.96 3.10 4.61
N LEU A 28 -5.00 3.42 5.37
CA LEU A 28 -6.31 2.79 5.23
C LEU A 28 -6.95 3.08 3.86
N ARG A 29 -6.80 4.30 3.33
CA ARG A 29 -7.25 4.65 1.97
C ARG A 29 -6.52 3.83 0.91
N LEU A 30 -5.19 3.75 1.01
CA LEU A 30 -4.37 2.95 0.11
C LEU A 30 -4.77 1.46 0.18
N ALA A 31 -4.98 0.93 1.39
CA ALA A 31 -5.45 -0.43 1.59
C ALA A 31 -6.79 -0.68 0.89
N LEU A 32 -7.74 0.25 1.02
CA LEU A 32 -9.03 0.12 0.35
C LEU A 32 -8.91 0.19 -1.17
N PHE A 33 -8.12 1.10 -1.72
CA PHE A 33 -7.90 1.18 -3.16
C PHE A 33 -7.24 -0.09 -3.71
N CYS A 34 -6.24 -0.63 -3.02
CA CYS A 34 -5.61 -1.89 -3.37
C CYS A 34 -6.61 -3.07 -3.35
N LYS A 35 -7.46 -3.16 -2.32
CA LYS A 35 -8.51 -4.19 -2.25
C LYS A 35 -9.45 -4.08 -3.46
N GLU A 36 -9.99 -2.88 -3.70
CA GLU A 36 -10.93 -2.63 -4.80
C GLU A 36 -10.34 -2.94 -6.17
N THR A 37 -9.05 -2.65 -6.37
CA THR A 37 -8.39 -2.96 -7.65
C THR A 37 -8.12 -4.46 -7.81
N ILE A 38 -7.81 -5.17 -6.72
CA ILE A 38 -7.70 -6.64 -6.71
C ILE A 38 -9.04 -7.26 -7.12
N ASP A 39 -10.13 -6.81 -6.51
CA ASP A 39 -11.46 -7.39 -6.72
C ASP A 39 -11.98 -7.11 -8.13
N LYS A 40 -11.88 -5.86 -8.60
CA LYS A 40 -12.41 -5.44 -9.91
C LYS A 40 -11.62 -6.01 -11.08
N ASN A 41 -10.30 -6.09 -10.93
CA ASN A 41 -9.41 -6.47 -12.02
C ASN A 41 -8.83 -7.88 -11.84
N GLN A 42 -9.32 -8.63 -10.84
CA GLN A 42 -8.93 -10.01 -10.55
C GLN A 42 -7.41 -10.19 -10.45
N LEU A 43 -6.75 -9.35 -9.65
CA LEU A 43 -5.29 -9.36 -9.52
C LEU A 43 -4.80 -10.31 -8.42
N ASN A 44 -3.62 -10.91 -8.61
CA ASN A 44 -2.97 -11.69 -7.56
C ASN A 44 -2.52 -10.81 -6.37
N ALA A 45 -2.19 -9.54 -6.64
CA ALA A 45 -1.76 -8.57 -5.66
C ALA A 45 -1.91 -7.13 -6.20
N SER A 46 -1.86 -6.15 -5.30
CA SER A 46 -1.72 -4.73 -5.64
C SER A 46 -0.66 -4.07 -4.76
N LEU A 47 0.16 -3.19 -5.35
CA LEU A 47 1.21 -2.46 -4.64
C LEU A 47 0.67 -1.16 -4.05
N ALA A 48 1.05 -0.82 -2.83
CA ALA A 48 0.88 0.52 -2.28
C ALA A 48 2.23 1.12 -1.87
N PHE A 49 2.35 2.43 -1.86
CA PHE A 49 3.47 3.09 -1.17
C PHE A 49 3.05 4.37 -0.48
N GLN A 50 3.72 4.69 0.63
CA GLN A 50 3.51 5.92 1.37
C GLN A 50 4.86 6.63 1.56
N ILE A 51 4.91 7.90 1.18
CA ILE A 51 6.07 8.76 1.36
C ILE A 51 5.74 9.82 2.41
N ASN A 52 6.59 9.93 3.43
CA ASN A 52 6.54 11.00 4.43
C ASN A 52 7.92 11.66 4.55
N GLY A 53 8.01 12.89 4.03
CA GLY A 53 9.29 13.55 3.81
C GLY A 53 10.14 12.74 2.84
N PHE A 54 11.25 12.21 3.35
CA PHE A 54 12.18 11.40 2.56
C PHE A 54 12.04 9.90 2.83
N SER A 55 11.19 9.47 3.77
CA SER A 55 10.98 8.04 4.02
C SER A 55 9.88 7.51 3.12
N VAL A 56 10.16 6.42 2.40
CA VAL A 56 9.19 5.67 1.61
C VAL A 56 9.01 4.29 2.21
N VAL A 57 7.75 3.85 2.34
CA VAL A 57 7.38 2.49 2.70
C VAL A 57 6.51 1.91 1.58
N PHE A 58 6.87 0.74 1.09
CA PHE A 58 6.12 -0.02 0.10
C PHE A 58 5.39 -1.17 0.78
N PHE A 59 4.15 -1.36 0.35
CA PHE A 59 3.29 -2.42 0.80
C PHE A 59 2.78 -3.26 -0.37
N LEU A 60 2.53 -4.54 -0.15
CA LEU A 60 1.90 -5.43 -1.11
C LEU A 60 0.61 -5.98 -0.50
N MET A 61 -0.53 -5.70 -1.13
CA MET A 61 -1.81 -6.25 -0.72
C MET A 61 -2.10 -7.57 -1.43
N ARG A 62 -2.60 -8.58 -0.70
CA ARG A 62 -3.06 -9.86 -1.24
C ARG A 62 -4.31 -10.37 -0.53
N LEU A 63 -5.15 -11.09 -1.27
CA LEU A 63 -6.25 -11.90 -0.74
C LEU A 63 -5.76 -13.33 -0.52
N ASP A 64 -5.31 -13.65 0.69
CA ASP A 64 -4.74 -14.97 0.98
C ASP A 64 -5.80 -15.97 1.45
N HIS A 65 -6.79 -15.50 2.22
CA HIS A 65 -7.89 -16.31 2.77
C HIS A 65 -9.25 -15.68 2.48
N ASP A 66 -10.33 -16.42 2.73
CA ASP A 66 -11.70 -15.96 2.52
C ASP A 66 -11.97 -14.62 3.23
N GLY A 67 -12.16 -13.55 2.44
CA GLY A 67 -12.43 -12.20 2.89
C GLY A 67 -11.29 -11.49 3.61
N ILE A 68 -10.12 -12.12 3.75
CA ILE A 68 -8.99 -11.58 4.53
C ILE A 68 -7.90 -11.12 3.59
N TYR A 69 -7.75 -9.79 3.52
CA TYR A 69 -6.71 -9.11 2.77
C TYR A 69 -5.56 -8.72 3.70
N PHE A 70 -4.35 -9.09 3.33
CA PHE A 70 -3.14 -8.69 4.04
C PHE A 70 -2.44 -7.59 3.27
N LEU A 71 -2.05 -6.52 3.97
CA LEU A 71 -1.20 -5.45 3.44
C LEU A 71 0.19 -5.59 4.06
N TYR A 72 1.09 -6.29 3.35
CA TYR A 72 2.43 -6.59 3.83
C TYR A 72 3.37 -5.40 3.61
N GLU A 73 4.06 -4.91 4.63
CA GLU A 73 5.23 -4.03 4.42
C GLU A 73 6.36 -4.85 3.81
N ILE A 74 6.75 -4.52 2.57
CA ILE A 74 7.74 -5.30 1.82
C ILE A 74 9.08 -4.57 1.64
N CYS A 75 9.09 -3.26 1.80
CA CYS A 75 10.29 -2.45 1.62
C CYS A 75 10.14 -1.11 2.33
N LYS A 76 11.22 -0.65 2.98
CA LYS A 76 11.32 0.70 3.55
C LYS A 76 12.67 1.28 3.20
N LEU A 77 12.66 2.50 2.67
CA LEU A 77 13.86 3.23 2.25
C LEU A 77 13.75 4.70 2.66
N SER A 78 14.90 5.38 2.67
CA SER A 78 14.97 6.83 2.81
C SER A 78 15.64 7.39 1.57
N PHE A 79 14.95 8.28 0.86
CA PHE A 79 15.51 9.06 -0.23
C PHE A 79 16.60 10.00 0.30
N PRO A 80 17.66 10.26 -0.50
CA PRO A 80 18.71 11.17 -0.11
C PRO A 80 18.17 12.60 -0.09
N ARG A 81 18.56 13.37 0.94
CA ARG A 81 18.15 14.78 1.10
C ARG A 81 19.08 15.75 0.38
N SER A 82 20.28 15.28 0.03
CA SER A 82 21.32 16.05 -0.64
C SER A 82 22.22 15.12 -1.46
N LEU A 83 23.15 15.70 -2.22
CA LEU A 83 24.10 14.94 -3.03
C LEU A 83 25.06 14.12 -2.16
N GLU A 84 25.41 14.62 -0.98
CA GLU A 84 26.28 13.92 -0.02
C GLU A 84 25.65 12.61 0.45
N GLU A 85 24.33 12.59 0.64
CA GLU A 85 23.57 11.40 1.04
C GLU A 85 23.32 10.42 -0.12
N LEU A 86 23.48 10.86 -1.38
CA LEU A 86 23.21 10.03 -2.55
C LEU A 86 24.08 8.77 -2.59
N SER A 87 25.35 8.89 -2.20
CA SER A 87 26.30 7.76 -2.15
C SER A 87 25.81 6.64 -1.21
N GLY A 88 25.21 7.00 -0.08
CA GLY A 88 24.57 6.07 0.85
C GLY A 88 23.27 5.49 0.29
N PHE A 89 22.49 6.30 -0.44
CA PHE A 89 21.27 5.83 -1.09
C PHE A 89 21.55 4.79 -2.18
N VAL A 90 22.57 4.98 -3.02
CA VAL A 90 22.95 4.03 -4.10
C VAL A 90 23.79 2.85 -3.61
N SER A 91 23.78 2.57 -2.31
CA SER A 91 24.44 1.39 -1.77
C SER A 91 23.84 0.09 -2.32
N LEU A 92 24.67 -0.95 -2.43
CA LEU A 92 24.24 -2.27 -2.88
C LEU A 92 23.02 -2.80 -2.10
N LYS A 93 22.93 -2.49 -0.81
CA LYS A 93 21.77 -2.85 0.03
C LYS A 93 20.48 -2.22 -0.49
N ASN A 94 20.48 -0.92 -0.74
CA ASN A 94 19.28 -0.21 -1.20
C ASN A 94 18.92 -0.58 -2.64
N LEU A 95 19.93 -0.73 -3.52
CA LEU A 95 19.71 -1.20 -4.89
C LEU A 95 19.11 -2.62 -4.92
N ASN A 96 19.62 -3.55 -4.10
CA ASN A 96 19.03 -4.89 -3.97
C ASN A 96 17.61 -4.85 -3.40
N THR A 97 17.34 -3.92 -2.48
CA THR A 97 16.01 -3.75 -1.90
C THR A 97 15.02 -3.24 -2.96
N LEU A 98 15.42 -2.24 -3.76
CA LEU A 98 14.62 -1.74 -4.89
C LEU A 98 14.41 -2.80 -5.97
N MET A 99 15.45 -3.59 -6.28
CA MET A 99 15.33 -4.71 -7.23
C MET A 99 14.31 -5.75 -6.76
N ARG A 100 14.37 -6.18 -5.49
CA ARG A 100 13.40 -7.13 -4.92
C ARG A 100 11.97 -6.58 -4.93
N ASN A 101 11.80 -5.30 -4.60
CA ASN A 101 10.49 -4.63 -4.67
C ASN A 101 9.95 -4.63 -6.11
N SER A 102 10.80 -4.28 -7.09
CA SER A 102 10.45 -4.33 -8.51
C SER A 102 10.08 -5.76 -8.95
N GLU A 103 10.89 -6.76 -8.60
CA GLU A 103 10.61 -8.16 -8.91
C GLU A 103 9.26 -8.62 -8.34
N MET A 104 8.97 -8.29 -7.08
CA MET A 104 7.68 -8.58 -6.46
C MET A 104 6.53 -7.89 -7.19
N PHE A 105 6.68 -6.63 -7.59
CA PHE A 105 5.67 -5.92 -8.37
C PHE A 105 5.39 -6.65 -9.70
N TRP A 106 6.39 -6.91 -10.52
CA TRP A 106 6.20 -7.55 -11.82
C TRP A 106 5.68 -8.99 -11.73
N ARG A 107 6.10 -9.72 -10.69
CA ARG A 107 5.68 -11.12 -10.49
C ARG A 107 4.27 -11.23 -9.92
N MET A 108 3.88 -10.34 -9.01
CA MET A 108 2.65 -10.47 -8.22
C MET A 108 1.53 -9.51 -8.67
N CYS A 109 1.83 -8.31 -9.15
CA CYS A 109 0.80 -7.33 -9.52
C CYS A 109 0.31 -7.56 -10.95
N ARG A 110 -0.33 -8.71 -11.18
CA ARG A 110 -0.87 -9.15 -12.47
C ARG A 110 -2.19 -9.88 -12.29
N PRO A 111 -3.05 -9.96 -13.32
CA PRO A 111 -4.26 -10.77 -13.27
C PRO A 111 -3.98 -12.21 -12.85
N VAL A 112 -4.90 -12.80 -12.11
CA VAL A 112 -4.88 -14.23 -11.79
C VAL A 112 -4.98 -15.05 -13.08
N SER A 113 -4.50 -16.29 -13.03
CA SER A 113 -4.64 -17.20 -14.16
C SER A 113 -6.12 -17.55 -14.36
N ALA A 114 -6.51 -17.93 -15.57
CA ALA A 114 -7.90 -18.32 -15.86
C ALA A 114 -8.40 -19.47 -14.97
N GLN A 115 -7.49 -20.32 -14.46
CA GLN A 115 -7.82 -21.44 -13.57
C GLN A 115 -8.10 -20.98 -12.13
N ASP A 116 -7.54 -19.83 -11.72
CA ASP A 116 -7.63 -19.32 -10.36
C ASP A 116 -8.73 -18.27 -10.17
N VAL A 117 -9.39 -17.84 -11.26
CA VAL A 117 -10.45 -16.81 -11.23
C VAL A 117 -11.58 -17.19 -10.28
N ASP A 118 -12.09 -18.42 -10.40
CA ASP A 118 -13.20 -18.89 -9.56
C ASP A 118 -12.77 -18.97 -8.09
N THR A 119 -11.55 -19.43 -7.82
CA THR A 119 -11.00 -19.49 -6.46
C THR A 119 -10.84 -18.09 -5.85
N LEU A 120 -10.43 -17.10 -6.64
CA LEU A 120 -10.35 -15.71 -6.19
C LEU A 120 -11.75 -15.14 -5.92
N SER A 121 -12.69 -15.37 -6.83
CA SER A 121 -14.08 -14.94 -6.71
C SER A 121 -14.73 -15.51 -5.44
N ASP A 122 -14.49 -16.79 -5.13
CA ASP A 122 -15.03 -17.47 -3.95
C ASP A 122 -14.50 -16.88 -2.63
N LYS A 123 -13.25 -16.40 -2.62
CA LYS A 123 -12.64 -15.74 -1.47
C LYS A 123 -12.96 -14.25 -1.37
N CYS A 124 -13.33 -13.61 -2.48
CA CYS A 124 -13.58 -12.18 -2.52
C CYS A 124 -14.82 -11.82 -1.69
N ARG A 125 -14.75 -10.71 -0.96
CA ARG A 125 -15.88 -10.22 -0.15
C ARG A 125 -16.11 -8.74 -0.39
N PRO A 126 -17.39 -8.30 -0.45
CA PRO A 126 -17.71 -6.90 -0.67
C PRO A 126 -17.15 -6.04 0.46
N THR A 127 -16.67 -4.86 0.11
CA THR A 127 -16.23 -3.87 1.09
C THR A 127 -17.43 -3.39 1.91
N HIS A 128 -17.34 -3.47 3.23
CA HIS A 128 -18.40 -2.98 4.09
C HIS A 128 -18.54 -1.44 3.96
N PRO A 129 -19.75 -0.87 3.78
CA PRO A 129 -19.94 0.56 3.50
C PRO A 129 -19.32 1.51 4.54
N SER A 130 -19.23 1.08 5.80
CA SER A 130 -18.62 1.86 6.88
C SER A 130 -17.14 2.19 6.63
N LEU A 131 -16.42 1.37 5.85
CA LEU A 131 -15.03 1.63 5.50
C LEU A 131 -14.90 2.84 4.58
N TYR A 132 -15.78 3.01 3.59
CA TYR A 132 -15.81 4.22 2.77
C TYR A 132 -16.12 5.45 3.62
N THR A 133 -17.02 5.31 4.59
CA THR A 133 -17.29 6.41 5.52
C THR A 133 -16.06 6.71 6.37
N LEU A 134 -15.27 5.71 6.78
CA LEU A 134 -14.10 5.90 7.65
C LEU A 134 -12.96 6.65 6.94
N ILE A 135 -12.82 6.48 5.63
CA ILE A 135 -11.77 7.10 4.81
C ILE A 135 -12.16 8.43 4.13
N ASP A 136 -13.39 8.89 4.38
CA ASP A 136 -13.94 10.11 3.82
C ASP A 136 -13.15 11.33 4.32
N GLY A 137 -12.61 12.11 3.39
CA GLY A 137 -11.81 13.30 3.67
C GLY A 137 -12.58 14.44 4.34
N THR A 138 -13.92 14.36 4.40
CA THR A 138 -14.78 15.32 5.10
C THR A 138 -14.90 15.05 6.61
N LYS A 139 -14.40 13.91 7.10
CA LYS A 139 -14.47 13.57 8.52
C LYS A 139 -13.47 14.34 9.38
N ASN A 140 -13.96 14.78 10.53
CA ASN A 140 -13.17 15.53 11.51
C ASN A 140 -11.99 14.69 12.05
N ARG A 141 -10.77 15.16 11.79
CA ARG A 141 -9.48 14.64 12.28
C ARG A 141 -9.33 14.53 13.80
N HIS A 142 -10.20 15.17 14.57
CA HIS A 142 -10.21 15.12 16.04
C HIS A 142 -11.12 14.03 16.62
N ARG A 143 -11.82 13.25 15.78
CA ARG A 143 -12.54 12.07 16.26
C ARG A 143 -11.53 10.98 16.63
N ALA A 144 -11.76 10.33 17.78
CA ALA A 144 -10.91 9.23 18.24
C ALA A 144 -10.81 8.14 17.16
N CYS A 145 -9.60 7.89 16.67
CA CYS A 145 -9.32 6.74 15.82
C CYS A 145 -9.43 5.47 16.68
N ALA A 146 -10.33 4.57 16.32
CA ALA A 146 -10.50 3.30 17.03
C ALA A 146 -9.33 2.32 16.79
N MET A 147 -8.45 2.61 15.82
CA MET A 147 -7.25 1.81 15.56
C MET A 147 -6.14 2.22 16.54
N ARG A 148 -5.89 1.36 17.53
CA ARG A 148 -4.73 1.47 18.43
C ARG A 148 -3.58 0.68 17.81
N PHE A 149 -2.46 1.35 17.55
CA PHE A 149 -1.19 0.68 17.26
C PHE A 149 -0.39 0.63 18.56
N GLY A 150 0.12 -0.54 18.91
CA GLY A 150 0.76 -0.84 20.21
C GLY A 150 1.93 0.07 20.55
N ASP A 151 2.14 0.23 21.86
CA ASP A 151 3.13 1.09 22.52
C ASP A 151 4.59 0.69 22.21
#